data_AF-A0A1T4QUC7-F1
#
_entry.id   AF-A0A1T4QUC7-F1
#
_cell.length_a   1.000
_cell.length_b   1.000
_cell.length_c   1.000
_cell.angle_alpha   90.00
_cell.angle_beta   90.00
_cell.angle_gamma   90.00
#
_symmetry.space_group_name_H-M   'P 1'
#
loop_
_entity.id
_entity.type
_entity.pdbx_description
1 polymer ?
#
loop_
_entity_poly.entity_id
_entity_poly.type
_entity_poly.pdbx_seq_one_letter_code
_entity_poly.pdbx_strand_id
1 'polypeptide(L)'
;MTALFDRYLAVDWSAANTPSRGRDSVWIALAERDGRDVSLLDVSNPATRSEAMAMVEAVFSASLAEGKRVFAGFDFPMGYPAGAAAAIAGEPNWRALWTRLAELIHDRDDNVSNRFEIAGRLNRDVFGASPMYWGRPDHLRIPGLEMTRPAKTAESLAEYRLAESRARPAQPVWKLAFAGSVGSQALIGMARLARLLESPTLADHLRVWPFETGFDADLSAPLIIAEMYPGLLSIDQADKSCRDEAEVTAMAEMFGRLDAAGRLSTLLAAPDDLSAEERALVLAEEGWIVGVGRAIAEEAAAAPSPIRKLAFLGDSNAVREETARVIATETDLSSVPEEARRLVTDLVEACAMTDIVPDLVISPEAIVAGRQALESGAPVLCDSEMVAQGIDRAALRAGNKVICRLGHPQAGTAAERQQISRAAAQVDLWDDLLPGAVVALGSDPATLFRLLERLDEGAPRPALILAFPVALAGAAEAKAELVENPRGIPFITLAGRRGGAPLAVAAIEALATSED
;
A
#
# COMPACT_ATOMS: atom_id res chain seq x y z
N MET A 1 30.52 -2.46 9.97
CA MET A 1 30.63 -1.00 10.22
C MET A 1 29.44 -0.60 11.08
N THR A 2 29.64 0.32 12.00
CA THR A 2 28.63 0.80 12.96
C THR A 2 27.72 1.82 12.27
N ALA A 3 26.42 1.75 12.53
CA ALA A 3 25.48 2.78 12.12
C ALA A 3 25.85 4.13 12.75
N LEU A 4 25.60 5.22 12.03
CA LEU A 4 25.98 6.58 12.41
C LEU A 4 24.93 7.27 13.29
N PHE A 5 23.65 7.00 13.02
CA PHE A 5 22.51 7.66 13.64
C PHE A 5 21.50 6.65 14.20
N ASP A 6 20.56 7.17 14.98
CA ASP A 6 19.48 6.40 15.61
C ASP A 6 18.13 6.79 15.01
N ARG A 7 17.97 8.07 14.62
CA ARG A 7 16.73 8.62 14.06
C ARG A 7 16.98 9.31 12.72
N TYR A 8 16.00 9.21 11.83
CA TYR A 8 16.05 9.71 10.47
C TYR A 8 14.80 10.54 10.22
N LEU A 9 15.00 11.84 9.99
CA LEU A 9 13.93 12.78 9.70
C LEU A 9 13.99 13.15 8.21
N ALA A 10 12.86 13.12 7.52
CA ALA A 10 12.74 13.60 6.15
C ALA A 10 11.66 14.68 6.10
N VAL A 11 12.00 15.84 5.55
CA VAL A 11 11.14 17.02 5.50
C VAL A 11 10.95 17.46 4.04
N ASP A 12 9.75 17.29 3.52
CA ASP A 12 9.28 17.95 2.30
C ASP A 12 8.76 19.33 2.68
N TRP A 13 9.41 20.36 2.15
CA TRP A 13 9.24 21.75 2.54
C TRP A 13 8.41 22.48 1.50
N SER A 14 7.30 23.10 1.92
CA SER A 14 6.47 23.90 1.02
C SER A 14 6.68 25.40 1.20
N ALA A 15 6.72 26.10 0.05
CA ALA A 15 6.65 27.55 -0.02
C ALA A 15 5.23 28.09 -0.22
N ALA A 16 4.18 27.31 0.08
CA ALA A 16 2.80 27.79 0.06
C ALA A 16 2.68 29.07 0.90
N ASN A 17 1.95 30.09 0.41
CA ASN A 17 1.84 31.38 1.09
C ASN A 17 0.62 31.47 2.03
N THR A 18 -0.01 30.33 2.30
CA THR A 18 -1.17 30.15 3.16
C THR A 18 -1.01 28.85 3.94
N PRO A 19 -1.66 28.68 5.10
CA PRO A 19 -1.69 27.40 5.78
C PRO A 19 -2.31 26.33 4.88
N SER A 20 -1.69 25.16 4.77
CA SER A 20 -2.12 24.14 3.80
C SER A 20 -1.75 22.74 4.30
N ARG A 21 -2.58 21.75 3.94
CA ARG A 21 -2.41 20.33 4.24
C ARG A 21 -2.71 19.51 2.98
N GLY A 22 -2.19 18.29 2.92
CA GLY A 22 -2.29 17.39 1.78
C GLY A 22 -1.23 17.68 0.74
N ARG A 23 -1.62 17.64 -0.54
CA ARG A 23 -0.70 17.80 -1.66
C ARG A 23 -0.05 19.20 -1.68
N ASP A 24 1.22 19.28 -2.09
CA ASP A 24 1.99 20.51 -2.27
C ASP A 24 2.14 21.33 -0.95
N SER A 25 2.15 20.63 0.20
CA SER A 25 2.27 21.20 1.55
C SER A 25 3.43 20.56 2.34
N VAL A 26 3.71 21.04 3.55
CA VAL A 26 4.86 20.52 4.32
C VAL A 26 4.56 19.12 4.84
N TRP A 27 5.43 18.15 4.57
CA TRP A 27 5.36 16.80 5.14
C TRP A 27 6.64 16.47 5.91
N ILE A 28 6.49 15.73 7.00
CA ILE A 28 7.59 15.33 7.87
C ILE A 28 7.40 13.85 8.21
N ALA A 29 8.41 13.03 7.95
CA ALA A 29 8.45 11.64 8.41
C ALA A 29 9.63 11.44 9.36
N LEU A 30 9.39 10.72 10.45
CA LEU A 30 10.40 10.33 11.42
C LEU A 30 10.48 8.80 11.48
N ALA A 31 11.66 8.25 11.23
CA ALA A 31 11.97 6.85 11.44
C ALA A 31 13.02 6.68 12.56
N GLU A 32 12.99 5.54 13.22
CA GLU A 32 13.98 5.14 14.23
C GLU A 32 14.52 3.75 13.92
N ARG A 33 15.81 3.55 14.18
CA ARG A 33 16.50 2.27 14.02
C ARG A 33 16.60 1.57 15.36
N ASP A 34 16.19 0.30 15.37
CA ASP A 34 16.47 -0.64 16.46
C ASP A 34 17.30 -1.81 15.92
N GLY A 35 18.58 -1.86 16.29
CA GLY A 35 19.53 -2.80 15.71
C GLY A 35 19.67 -2.63 14.20
N ARG A 36 19.18 -3.60 13.43
CA ARG A 36 19.13 -3.57 11.95
C ARG A 36 17.77 -3.19 11.39
N ASP A 37 16.74 -3.21 12.24
CA ASP A 37 15.39 -2.89 11.83
C ASP A 37 15.17 -1.38 11.90
N VAL A 38 14.34 -0.88 11.00
CA VAL A 38 13.99 0.54 10.90
C VAL A 38 12.48 0.61 10.85
N SER A 39 11.90 1.40 11.76
CA SER A 39 10.47 1.59 11.86
C SER A 39 10.12 3.06 11.77
N LEU A 40 9.03 3.35 11.08
CA LEU A 40 8.44 4.67 11.01
C LEU A 40 7.74 4.97 12.35
N LEU A 41 8.13 6.05 13.02
CA LEU A 41 7.54 6.50 14.28
C LEU A 41 6.38 7.45 14.07
N ASP A 42 6.52 8.39 13.13
CA ASP A 42 5.51 9.40 12.86
C ASP A 42 5.56 9.88 11.40
N VAL A 43 4.39 10.24 10.88
CA VAL A 43 4.25 10.99 9.62
C VAL A 43 3.26 12.12 9.85
N SER A 44 3.77 13.34 9.76
CA SER A 44 3.07 14.57 10.10
C SER A 44 2.95 15.49 8.90
N ASN A 45 1.80 16.14 8.76
CA ASN A 45 1.53 17.13 7.72
C ASN A 45 1.14 18.48 8.36
N PRO A 46 2.10 19.22 8.95
CA PRO A 46 1.82 20.50 9.61
C PRO A 46 1.23 21.51 8.63
N ALA A 47 0.31 22.36 9.12
CA ALA A 47 -0.35 23.33 8.26
C ALA A 47 0.57 24.51 7.89
N THR A 48 1.56 24.79 8.74
CA THR A 48 2.44 25.95 8.60
C THR A 48 3.91 25.58 8.76
N ARG A 49 4.80 26.41 8.20
CA ARG A 49 6.25 26.26 8.38
C ARG A 49 6.68 26.49 9.82
N SER A 50 5.98 27.33 10.58
CA SER A 50 6.26 27.50 12.01
C SER A 50 5.89 26.25 12.81
N GLU A 51 4.76 25.60 12.51
CA GLU A 51 4.41 24.30 13.10
C GLU A 51 5.47 23.24 12.75
N ALA A 52 5.90 23.20 11.48
CA ALA A 52 6.94 22.28 11.02
C ALA A 52 8.26 22.46 11.77
N MET A 53 8.75 23.70 11.94
CA MET A 53 9.97 23.96 12.69
C MET A 53 9.84 23.60 14.17
N ALA A 54 8.68 23.86 14.79
CA ALA A 54 8.43 23.45 16.17
C ALA A 54 8.48 21.92 16.33
N MET A 55 7.97 21.16 15.35
CA MET A 55 8.10 19.70 15.32
C MET A 55 9.55 19.24 15.18
N VAL A 56 10.32 19.84 14.26
CA VAL A 56 11.75 19.54 14.07
C VAL A 56 12.52 19.79 15.37
N GLU A 57 12.32 20.95 16.01
CA GLU A 57 12.96 21.30 17.29
C GLU A 57 12.59 20.33 18.41
N ALA A 58 11.33 19.91 18.47
CA ALA A 58 10.86 18.92 19.44
C ALA A 58 11.54 17.56 19.25
N VAL A 59 11.64 17.08 18.00
CA VAL A 59 12.33 15.82 17.67
C VAL A 59 13.81 15.91 18.04
N PHE A 60 14.48 17.02 17.70
CA PHE A 60 15.90 17.21 18.02
C PHE A 60 16.14 17.24 19.52
N SER A 61 15.34 18.03 20.25
CA SER A 61 15.45 18.15 21.71
C SER A 61 15.18 16.82 22.42
N ALA A 62 14.15 16.09 22.01
CA ALA A 62 13.84 14.76 22.56
C ALA A 62 14.95 13.76 22.28
N SER A 63 15.51 13.77 21.07
CA SER A 63 16.60 12.86 20.69
C SER A 63 17.87 13.14 21.49
N LEU A 64 18.24 14.41 21.67
CA LEU A 64 19.36 14.79 22.53
C LEU A 64 19.15 14.35 23.98
N ALA A 65 17.94 14.52 24.52
CA ALA A 65 17.61 14.10 25.88
C ALA A 65 17.72 12.57 26.07
N GLU A 66 17.45 11.80 25.01
CA GLU A 66 17.62 10.34 24.98
C GLU A 66 19.06 9.90 24.64
N GLY A 67 19.97 10.84 24.35
CA GLY A 67 21.32 10.53 23.88
C GLY A 67 21.37 9.94 22.45
N LYS A 68 20.31 10.09 21.68
CA LYS A 68 20.16 9.61 20.31
C LYS A 68 20.66 10.63 19.29
N ARG A 69 21.21 10.11 18.19
CA ARG A 69 21.73 10.91 17.08
C ARG A 69 20.73 10.96 15.93
N VAL A 70 20.61 12.13 15.29
CA VAL A 70 19.60 12.38 14.25
C VAL A 70 20.28 12.81 12.95
N PHE A 71 19.85 12.17 11.86
CA PHE A 71 20.08 12.65 10.50
C PHE A 71 18.77 13.22 9.94
N ALA A 72 18.78 14.47 9.49
CA ALA A 72 17.58 15.16 9.02
C ALA A 72 17.77 15.73 7.60
N GLY A 73 17.04 15.17 6.64
CA GLY A 73 17.01 15.62 5.25
C GLY A 73 15.92 16.66 5.00
N PHE A 74 16.26 17.76 4.33
CA PHE A 74 15.32 18.78 3.84
C PHE A 74 15.37 18.86 2.31
N ASP A 75 14.21 18.94 1.66
CA ASP A 75 14.06 18.83 0.20
C ASP A 75 14.28 20.13 -0.59
N PHE A 76 15.13 21.04 -0.11
CA PHE A 76 15.42 22.29 -0.78
C PHE A 76 16.93 22.60 -0.83
N PRO A 77 17.38 23.35 -1.86
CA PRO A 77 18.74 23.87 -1.94
C PRO A 77 19.21 24.60 -0.69
N MET A 78 20.30 24.13 -0.10
CA MET A 78 20.93 24.73 1.08
C MET A 78 22.02 25.76 0.74
N GLY A 79 22.32 25.97 -0.54
CA GLY A 79 23.30 26.95 -0.99
C GLY A 79 23.00 27.49 -2.38
N TYR A 80 23.89 28.34 -2.88
CA TYR A 80 23.77 28.96 -4.21
C TYR A 80 25.06 28.76 -5.01
N PRO A 81 25.00 28.85 -6.36
CA PRO A 81 26.20 28.76 -7.17
C PRO A 81 27.28 29.75 -6.74
N ALA A 82 28.54 29.34 -6.84
CA ALA A 82 29.70 30.10 -6.36
C ALA A 82 29.66 31.58 -6.79
N GLY A 83 30.02 32.47 -5.84
CA GLY A 83 29.94 33.92 -5.99
C GLY A 83 28.60 34.54 -5.59
N ALA A 84 27.53 33.75 -5.47
CA ALA A 84 26.23 34.26 -5.02
C ALA A 84 26.22 34.70 -3.55
N ALA A 85 26.91 33.96 -2.66
CA ALA A 85 26.98 34.36 -1.25
C ALA A 85 27.75 35.68 -1.12
N ALA A 86 28.87 35.82 -1.85
CA ALA A 86 29.62 37.07 -1.91
C ALA A 86 28.78 38.24 -2.41
N ALA A 87 27.96 38.03 -3.45
CA ALA A 87 27.09 39.07 -3.99
C ALA A 87 25.97 39.49 -3.01
N ILE A 88 25.33 38.54 -2.33
CA ILE A 88 24.16 38.79 -1.48
C ILE A 88 24.55 39.23 -0.07
N ALA A 89 25.58 38.60 0.51
CA ALA A 89 25.98 38.73 1.91
C ALA A 89 27.30 39.48 2.11
N GLY A 90 28.07 39.72 1.04
CA GLY A 90 29.33 40.46 1.08
C GLY A 90 30.59 39.58 1.18
N GLU A 91 30.45 38.28 1.42
CA GLU A 91 31.56 37.32 1.48
C GLU A 91 31.14 35.92 0.97
N PRO A 92 32.07 35.12 0.38
CA PRO A 92 31.78 33.79 -0.15
C PRO A 92 31.65 32.76 0.98
N ASN A 93 30.59 32.90 1.79
CA ASN A 93 30.33 32.07 2.96
C ASN A 93 28.84 31.74 3.07
N TRP A 94 28.52 30.45 3.06
CA TRP A 94 27.15 29.93 3.15
C TRP A 94 26.43 30.40 4.41
N ARG A 95 27.14 30.52 5.55
CA ARG A 95 26.55 30.94 6.83
C ARG A 95 26.23 32.43 6.80
N ALA A 96 27.11 33.25 6.25
CA ALA A 96 26.84 34.67 6.02
C ALA A 96 25.63 34.88 5.10
N LEU A 97 25.50 34.06 4.04
CA LEU A 97 24.33 34.04 3.18
C LEU A 97 23.05 33.69 3.94
N TRP A 98 23.06 32.62 4.73
CA TRP A 98 21.91 32.19 5.53
C TRP A 98 21.48 33.27 6.53
N THR A 99 22.43 33.86 7.27
CA THR A 99 22.18 34.98 8.18
C THR A 99 21.57 36.15 7.43
N ARG A 100 22.14 36.52 6.28
CA ARG A 100 21.61 37.61 5.45
C ARG A 100 20.20 37.32 4.97
N LEU A 101 19.90 36.11 4.52
CA LEU A 101 18.55 35.73 4.12
C LEU A 101 17.58 35.75 5.30
N ALA A 102 17.99 35.33 6.49
CA ALA A 102 17.17 35.39 7.71
C ALA A 102 16.80 36.81 8.14
N GLU A 103 17.70 37.79 7.91
CA GLU A 103 17.42 39.22 8.13
C GLU A 103 16.42 39.79 7.11
N LEU A 104 16.46 39.31 5.86
CA LEU A 104 15.67 39.86 4.77
C LEU A 104 14.30 39.21 4.62
N ILE A 105 14.23 37.90 4.86
CA ILE A 105 13.03 37.09 4.67
C ILE A 105 12.20 37.14 5.95
N HIS A 106 11.01 37.71 5.80
CA HIS A 106 9.93 37.62 6.75
C HIS A 106 9.02 36.48 6.32
N ASP A 107 8.98 35.44 7.15
CA ASP A 107 8.07 34.30 7.00
C ASP A 107 7.21 34.22 8.27
N ARG A 108 5.93 34.58 8.14
CA ARG A 108 5.01 34.66 9.27
C ARG A 108 4.48 33.28 9.67
N ASP A 109 3.91 33.18 10.86
CA ASP A 109 3.32 31.94 11.37
C ASP A 109 2.11 31.44 10.57
N ASP A 110 1.49 32.30 9.76
CA ASP A 110 0.40 31.97 8.84
C ASP A 110 0.88 31.71 7.39
N ASN A 111 2.17 31.39 7.21
CA ASN A 111 2.85 31.15 5.94
C ASN A 111 2.95 32.36 4.98
N VAL A 112 2.47 33.55 5.36
CA VAL A 112 2.65 34.74 4.52
C VAL A 112 4.13 35.14 4.55
N SER A 113 4.76 35.20 3.38
CA SER A 113 6.18 35.55 3.22
C SER A 113 6.41 36.67 2.21
N ASN A 114 7.54 37.38 2.36
CA ASN A 114 8.00 38.43 1.44
C ASN A 114 9.02 37.94 0.39
N ARG A 115 9.09 36.63 0.14
CA ARG A 115 10.16 36.00 -0.65
C ARG A 115 10.29 36.56 -2.08
N PHE A 116 9.15 36.88 -2.72
CA PHE A 116 9.14 37.38 -4.08
C PHE A 116 9.66 38.82 -4.11
N GLU A 117 9.24 39.66 -3.15
CA GLU A 117 9.72 41.02 -2.98
C GLU A 117 11.23 41.06 -2.75
N ILE A 118 11.76 40.15 -1.92
CA ILE A 118 13.20 40.04 -1.68
C ILE A 118 13.93 39.58 -2.93
N ALA A 119 13.44 38.57 -3.66
CA ALA A 119 14.07 38.14 -4.90
C ALA A 119 14.09 39.24 -5.96
N GLY A 120 12.98 39.96 -6.14
CA GLY A 120 12.92 41.12 -7.04
C GLY A 120 13.85 42.24 -6.61
N ARG A 121 14.01 42.47 -5.29
CA ARG A 121 14.98 43.44 -4.77
C ARG A 121 16.42 43.01 -5.03
N LEU A 122 16.78 41.75 -4.80
CA LEU A 122 18.11 41.22 -5.10
C LEU A 122 18.44 41.33 -6.59
N ASN A 123 17.48 41.04 -7.48
CA ASN A 123 17.67 41.24 -8.91
C ASN A 123 18.01 42.69 -9.28
N ARG A 124 17.41 43.69 -8.63
CA ARG A 124 17.70 45.11 -8.93
C ARG A 124 18.98 45.61 -8.26
N ASP A 125 19.13 45.30 -6.97
CA ASP A 125 20.10 45.97 -6.10
C ASP A 125 21.44 45.23 -6.07
N VAL A 126 21.43 43.91 -6.29
CA VAL A 126 22.63 43.05 -6.25
C VAL A 126 23.05 42.63 -7.65
N PHE A 127 22.11 42.08 -8.43
CA PHE A 127 22.44 41.51 -9.75
C PHE A 127 22.32 42.52 -10.90
N GLY A 128 21.58 43.61 -10.70
CA GLY A 128 21.46 44.73 -11.63
C GLY A 128 21.08 44.29 -13.05
N ALA A 129 22.02 44.47 -13.99
CA ALA A 129 21.83 44.15 -15.41
C ALA A 129 21.78 42.63 -15.70
N SER A 130 22.10 41.79 -14.72
CA SER A 130 22.20 40.33 -14.85
C SER A 130 21.26 39.61 -13.87
N PRO A 131 19.94 39.89 -13.88
CA PRO A 131 19.01 39.35 -12.90
C PRO A 131 19.04 37.82 -12.87
N MET A 132 19.07 37.25 -11.67
CA MET A 132 19.21 35.81 -11.48
C MET A 132 17.88 35.14 -11.15
N TYR A 133 17.02 35.74 -10.32
CA TYR A 133 15.75 35.14 -9.92
C TYR A 133 14.65 35.29 -10.97
N TRP A 134 13.77 34.29 -11.08
CA TRP A 134 12.55 34.37 -11.89
C TRP A 134 11.45 33.45 -11.37
N GLY A 135 10.27 33.59 -11.96
CA GLY A 135 9.11 32.78 -11.63
C GLY A 135 8.26 33.49 -10.59
N ARG A 136 7.17 34.10 -11.02
CA ARG A 136 6.18 34.70 -10.13
C ARG A 136 4.77 34.41 -10.65
N PRO A 137 3.76 34.31 -9.78
CA PRO A 137 2.37 34.32 -10.20
C PRO A 137 2.04 35.55 -11.05
N ASP A 138 1.19 35.38 -12.06
CA ASP A 138 0.83 36.45 -13.01
C ASP A 138 0.21 37.68 -12.31
N HIS A 139 -0.62 37.43 -11.30
CA HIS A 139 -1.31 38.46 -10.53
C HIS A 139 -0.38 39.29 -9.61
N LEU A 140 0.84 38.81 -9.32
CA LEU A 140 1.80 39.55 -8.50
C LEU A 140 2.71 40.37 -9.40
N ARG A 141 2.69 41.70 -9.27
CA ARG A 141 3.64 42.60 -9.96
C ARG A 141 4.74 43.00 -8.99
N ILE A 142 5.90 42.34 -9.13
CA ILE A 142 7.07 42.59 -8.29
C ILE A 142 8.17 43.23 -9.12
N PRO A 143 8.61 44.47 -8.81
CA PRO A 143 9.67 45.11 -9.56
C PRO A 143 10.95 44.25 -9.60
N GLY A 144 11.57 44.11 -10.76
CA GLY A 144 12.80 43.32 -10.93
C GLY A 144 12.62 41.80 -10.88
N LEU A 145 11.39 41.28 -10.81
CA LEU A 145 11.13 39.84 -10.87
C LEU A 145 10.15 39.52 -12.00
N GLU A 146 10.66 38.78 -12.99
CA GLU A 146 9.88 38.38 -14.15
C GLU A 146 9.29 36.97 -14.00
N MET A 147 8.23 36.69 -14.78
CA MET A 147 7.62 35.36 -14.82
C MET A 147 8.54 34.35 -15.49
N THR A 148 9.21 34.78 -16.56
CA THR A 148 10.07 33.93 -17.38
C THR A 148 11.52 34.11 -17.01
N ARG A 149 12.31 33.10 -17.38
CA ARG A 149 13.75 33.07 -17.14
C ARG A 149 14.43 34.25 -17.85
N PRO A 150 15.30 35.02 -17.15
CA PRO A 150 16.04 36.13 -17.75
C PRO A 150 17.09 35.63 -18.73
N ALA A 151 17.44 36.48 -19.70
CA ALA A 151 18.54 36.23 -20.61
C ALA A 151 19.87 36.30 -19.84
N LYS A 152 20.78 35.36 -20.13
CA LYS A 152 22.12 35.38 -19.53
C LYS A 152 23.01 36.40 -20.23
N THR A 153 23.77 37.13 -19.42
CA THR A 153 24.85 38.04 -19.82
C THR A 153 26.20 37.40 -19.49
N ALA A 154 27.31 38.02 -19.94
CA ALA A 154 28.65 37.54 -19.61
C ALA A 154 28.97 37.67 -18.12
N GLU A 155 28.32 38.61 -17.43
CA GLU A 155 28.47 38.89 -16.01
C GLU A 155 27.47 38.11 -15.13
N SER A 156 26.62 37.28 -15.74
CA SER A 156 25.66 36.46 -14.98
C SER A 156 26.37 35.36 -14.19
N LEU A 157 25.95 35.16 -12.95
CA LEU A 157 26.39 34.01 -12.16
C LEU A 157 25.94 32.69 -12.80
N ALA A 158 26.56 31.61 -12.36
CA ALA A 158 26.12 30.28 -12.74
C ALA A 158 24.65 30.06 -12.31
N GLU A 159 23.91 29.36 -13.15
CA GLU A 159 22.49 29.08 -12.90
C GLU A 159 22.30 27.84 -12.03
N TYR A 160 23.16 26.84 -12.20
CA TYR A 160 23.12 25.58 -11.47
C TYR A 160 24.34 25.52 -10.57
N ARG A 161 24.20 24.93 -9.38
CA ARG A 161 25.35 24.50 -8.59
C ARG A 161 25.97 23.28 -9.26
N LEU A 162 27.14 22.91 -8.78
CA LEU A 162 27.77 21.64 -9.14
C LEU A 162 26.85 20.45 -8.82
N ALA A 163 26.08 20.53 -7.72
CA ALA A 163 25.12 19.50 -7.32
C ALA A 163 23.99 19.31 -8.35
N GLU A 164 23.23 20.35 -8.73
CA GLU A 164 22.14 20.18 -9.71
C GLU A 164 22.66 19.79 -11.10
N SER A 165 23.86 20.26 -11.46
CA SER A 165 24.49 19.89 -12.74
C SER A 165 24.70 18.38 -12.87
N ARG A 166 24.85 17.68 -11.74
CA ARG A 166 25.03 16.22 -11.64
C ARG A 166 23.74 15.47 -11.29
N ALA A 167 22.66 16.19 -10.96
CA ALA A 167 21.40 15.63 -10.45
C ALA A 167 20.21 15.94 -11.37
N ARG A 168 20.32 15.73 -12.69
CA ARG A 168 19.21 16.02 -13.60
C ARG A 168 17.98 15.14 -13.27
N PRO A 169 16.76 15.70 -13.21
CA PRO A 169 16.33 17.01 -13.73
C PRO A 169 16.26 18.17 -12.71
N ALA A 170 17.05 18.15 -11.64
CA ALA A 170 17.05 19.18 -10.60
C ALA A 170 17.05 20.61 -11.19
N GLN A 171 16.19 21.45 -10.63
CA GLN A 171 15.96 22.81 -11.09
C GLN A 171 16.87 23.78 -10.34
N PRO A 172 17.22 24.92 -10.96
CA PRO A 172 18.11 25.88 -10.31
C PRO A 172 17.41 26.58 -9.13
N VAL A 173 18.19 26.86 -8.08
CA VAL A 173 17.76 27.59 -6.87
C VAL A 173 17.17 28.99 -7.17
N TRP A 174 17.42 29.52 -8.37
CA TRP A 174 16.91 30.82 -8.81
C TRP A 174 15.44 30.80 -9.26
N LYS A 175 14.85 29.63 -9.55
CA LYS A 175 13.47 29.47 -10.03
C LYS A 175 12.49 29.42 -8.86
N LEU A 176 11.67 30.46 -8.70
CA LEU A 176 10.81 30.64 -7.52
C LEU A 176 9.39 30.07 -7.67
N ALA A 177 8.90 29.84 -8.89
CA ALA A 177 7.54 29.34 -9.12
C ALA A 177 7.45 28.42 -10.34
N PHE A 178 6.29 27.76 -10.48
CA PHE A 178 5.94 26.78 -11.52
C PHE A 178 6.57 25.39 -11.30
N ALA A 179 6.21 24.42 -12.16
CA ALA A 179 6.59 23.02 -11.99
C ALA A 179 8.09 22.83 -11.71
N GLY A 180 8.41 22.13 -10.63
CA GLY A 180 9.78 21.84 -10.18
C GLY A 180 10.54 23.02 -9.59
N SER A 181 9.93 24.19 -9.38
CA SER A 181 10.61 25.33 -8.74
C SER A 181 11.01 24.99 -7.31
N VAL A 182 12.27 25.28 -6.95
CA VAL A 182 12.80 25.07 -5.59
C VAL A 182 13.26 26.36 -4.91
N GLY A 183 13.39 27.47 -5.65
CA GLY A 183 13.97 28.70 -5.13
C GLY A 183 13.16 29.40 -4.05
N SER A 184 11.82 29.31 -4.12
CA SER A 184 10.96 29.82 -3.04
C SER A 184 11.14 29.02 -1.76
N GLN A 185 11.29 27.70 -1.87
CA GLN A 185 11.52 26.80 -0.73
C GLN A 185 12.89 27.08 -0.13
N ALA A 186 13.93 27.22 -0.97
CA ALA A 186 15.30 27.55 -0.58
C ALA A 186 15.38 28.86 0.24
N LEU A 187 14.82 29.97 -0.29
CA LEU A 187 14.84 31.27 0.40
C LEU A 187 14.22 31.21 1.80
N ILE A 188 13.05 30.60 1.94
CA ILE A 188 12.34 30.54 3.23
C ILE A 188 12.99 29.49 4.15
N GLY A 189 13.34 28.33 3.60
CA GLY A 189 13.94 27.21 4.32
C GLY A 189 15.26 27.59 4.95
N MET A 190 16.19 28.17 4.18
CA MET A 190 17.47 28.67 4.71
C MET A 190 17.27 29.74 5.80
N ALA A 191 16.31 30.65 5.63
CA ALA A 191 15.99 31.66 6.65
C ALA A 191 15.43 31.05 7.95
N ARG A 192 14.70 29.92 7.88
CA ARG A 192 14.23 29.19 9.06
C ARG A 192 15.36 28.38 9.72
N LEU A 193 16.16 27.68 8.92
CA LEU A 193 17.29 26.89 9.42
C LEU A 193 18.39 27.79 10.03
N ALA A 194 18.62 28.99 9.51
CA ALA A 194 19.52 29.97 10.11
C ALA A 194 19.14 30.27 11.58
N ARG A 195 17.84 30.48 11.84
CA ARG A 195 17.32 30.71 13.20
C ARG A 195 17.45 29.47 14.07
N LEU A 196 17.28 28.27 13.50
CA LEU A 196 17.49 27.01 14.21
C LEU A 196 18.96 26.85 14.67
N LEU A 197 19.93 27.27 13.84
CA LEU A 197 21.35 27.27 14.19
C LEU A 197 21.72 28.26 15.30
N GLU A 198 20.85 29.24 15.58
CA GLU A 198 20.99 30.19 16.69
C GLU A 198 20.27 29.72 17.96
N SER A 199 19.59 28.55 17.91
CA SER A 199 18.87 28.00 19.06
C SER A 199 19.82 27.76 20.23
N PRO A 200 19.57 28.35 21.42
CA PRO A 200 20.42 28.19 22.60
C PRO A 200 20.57 26.74 23.07
N THR A 201 19.63 25.87 22.72
CA THR A 201 19.61 24.46 23.16
C THR A 201 20.14 23.50 22.10
N LEU A 202 20.24 23.91 20.83
CA LEU A 202 20.59 23.02 19.72
C LEU A 202 21.88 23.41 19.00
N ALA A 203 22.29 24.69 19.03
CA ALA A 203 23.40 25.22 18.23
C ALA A 203 24.72 24.45 18.42
N ASP A 204 25.03 24.06 19.66
CA ASP A 204 26.27 23.34 19.98
C ASP A 204 26.28 21.90 19.43
N HIS A 205 25.10 21.32 19.20
CA HIS A 205 24.91 19.92 18.81
C HIS A 205 24.58 19.72 17.32
N LEU A 206 24.22 20.80 16.62
CA LEU A 206 23.71 20.79 15.25
C LEU A 206 24.80 21.19 14.25
N ARG A 207 24.94 20.41 13.19
CA ARG A 207 25.82 20.71 12.05
C ARG A 207 25.08 20.62 10.72
N VAL A 208 25.48 21.46 9.76
CA VAL A 208 24.96 21.46 8.39
C VAL A 208 25.93 20.72 7.48
N TRP A 209 25.46 19.62 6.90
CA TRP A 209 26.21 18.87 5.89
C TRP A 209 26.02 19.49 4.49
N PRO A 210 27.06 19.54 3.63
CA PRO A 210 28.45 19.14 3.89
C PRO A 210 29.29 20.26 4.52
N PHE A 211 28.75 21.46 4.65
CA PHE A 211 29.48 22.69 4.96
C PHE A 211 30.37 22.59 6.21
N GLU A 212 29.83 22.08 7.31
CA GLU A 212 30.54 22.00 8.59
C GLU A 212 31.16 20.62 8.83
N THR A 213 30.74 19.60 8.07
CA THR A 213 31.19 18.22 8.22
C THR A 213 32.33 17.85 7.26
N GLY A 214 32.57 18.67 6.24
CA GLY A 214 33.54 18.38 5.19
C GLY A 214 33.15 17.16 4.35
N PHE A 215 31.86 16.99 4.05
CA PHE A 215 31.24 15.73 3.59
C PHE A 215 31.18 14.67 4.70
N ASP A 216 31.82 13.52 4.53
CA ASP A 216 31.87 12.42 5.49
C ASP A 216 33.07 12.51 6.46
N ALA A 217 33.85 13.59 6.41
CA ALA A 217 35.08 13.74 7.18
C ALA A 217 34.84 13.84 8.70
N ASP A 218 33.82 14.61 9.13
CA ASP A 218 33.37 14.66 10.52
C ASP A 218 31.84 14.59 10.59
N LEU A 219 31.34 13.39 10.85
CA LEU A 219 29.92 13.13 11.09
C LEU A 219 29.64 12.94 12.58
N SER A 220 30.49 13.43 13.50
CA SER A 220 30.38 13.12 14.93
C SER A 220 29.27 13.88 15.68
N ALA A 221 28.77 14.97 15.08
CA ALA A 221 27.72 15.78 15.67
C ALA A 221 26.45 14.96 15.99
N PRO A 222 25.80 15.20 17.14
CA PRO A 222 24.55 14.52 17.48
C PRO A 222 23.43 14.77 16.48
N LEU A 223 23.34 15.97 15.91
CA LEU A 223 22.33 16.36 14.95
C LEU A 223 23.01 16.82 13.66
N ILE A 224 22.66 16.20 12.54
CA ILE A 224 23.11 16.63 11.21
C ILE A 224 21.90 16.91 10.34
N ILE A 225 21.85 18.12 9.79
CA ILE A 225 20.89 18.47 8.74
C ILE A 225 21.59 18.45 7.38
N ALA A 226 20.89 17.96 6.37
CA ALA A 226 21.41 17.81 5.02
C ALA A 226 20.33 18.13 3.98
N GLU A 227 20.76 18.56 2.80
CA GLU A 227 19.88 18.68 1.65
C GLU A 227 19.63 17.30 1.03
N MET A 228 18.37 16.98 0.79
CA MET A 228 17.96 15.76 0.09
C MET A 228 17.16 16.11 -1.17
N TYR A 229 17.07 15.16 -2.10
CA TYR A 229 16.25 15.32 -3.30
C TYR A 229 15.52 14.01 -3.60
N PRO A 230 14.25 13.86 -3.17
CA PRO A 230 13.46 12.63 -3.39
C PRO A 230 13.36 12.24 -4.87
N GLY A 231 13.45 13.22 -5.78
CA GLY A 231 13.44 13.01 -7.23
C GLY A 231 14.60 12.15 -7.78
N LEU A 232 15.63 11.84 -6.98
CA LEU A 232 16.68 10.87 -7.34
C LEU A 232 16.20 9.41 -7.27
N LEU A 233 15.04 9.17 -6.67
CA LEU A 233 14.50 7.84 -6.42
C LEU A 233 13.18 7.64 -7.18
N SER A 234 12.94 6.39 -7.58
CA SER A 234 11.62 5.99 -8.08
C SER A 234 10.76 5.56 -6.89
N ILE A 235 9.91 6.47 -6.42
CA ILE A 235 9.03 6.26 -5.27
C ILE A 235 7.59 6.08 -5.79
N ASP A 236 6.97 4.96 -5.43
CA ASP A 236 5.55 4.69 -5.68
C ASP A 236 4.72 5.28 -4.53
N GLN A 237 3.61 5.93 -4.85
CA GLN A 237 2.69 6.46 -3.85
C GLN A 237 2.02 5.33 -3.04
N ALA A 238 1.79 4.17 -3.65
CA ALA A 238 1.13 3.03 -3.02
C ALA A 238 -0.19 3.42 -2.30
N ASP A 239 -0.32 3.13 -1.00
CA ASP A 239 -1.49 3.39 -0.16
C ASP A 239 -1.49 4.78 0.52
N LYS A 240 -0.46 5.61 0.27
CA LYS A 240 -0.32 6.94 0.87
C LYS A 240 -1.30 7.96 0.29
N SER A 241 -1.64 8.97 1.09
CA SER A 241 -2.66 9.97 0.73
C SER A 241 -2.23 10.91 -0.40
N CYS A 242 -0.93 11.20 -0.49
CA CYS A 242 -0.33 11.93 -1.61
C CYS A 242 1.12 11.48 -1.85
N ARG A 243 1.70 11.97 -2.95
CA ARG A 243 3.08 11.71 -3.34
C ARG A 243 4.08 12.26 -2.30
N ASP A 244 3.83 13.46 -1.79
CA ASP A 244 4.69 14.14 -0.79
C ASP A 244 4.85 13.28 0.49
N GLU A 245 3.74 12.71 0.98
CA GLU A 245 3.74 11.77 2.12
C GLU A 245 4.58 10.51 1.83
N ALA A 246 4.44 9.95 0.62
CA ALA A 246 5.21 8.79 0.20
C ALA A 246 6.71 9.10 0.08
N GLU A 247 7.04 10.28 -0.44
CA GLU A 247 8.43 10.73 -0.61
C GLU A 247 9.14 10.89 0.74
N VAL A 248 8.56 11.59 1.72
CA VAL A 248 9.20 11.72 3.04
C VAL A 248 9.30 10.38 3.77
N THR A 249 8.27 9.53 3.69
CA THR A 249 8.27 8.22 4.33
C THR A 249 9.39 7.35 3.77
N ALA A 250 9.45 7.24 2.43
CA ALA A 250 10.47 6.43 1.75
C ALA A 250 11.89 6.94 2.04
N MET A 251 12.08 8.26 2.11
CA MET A 251 13.38 8.87 2.41
C MET A 251 13.84 8.58 3.85
N ALA A 252 12.98 8.77 4.85
CA ALA A 252 13.32 8.49 6.25
C ALA A 252 13.69 7.01 6.47
N GLU A 253 12.88 6.10 5.92
CA GLU A 253 13.15 4.66 6.01
C GLU A 253 14.41 4.26 5.23
N MET A 254 14.62 4.82 4.03
CA MET A 254 15.81 4.53 3.22
C MET A 254 17.09 4.94 3.95
N PHE A 255 17.14 6.16 4.50
CA PHE A 255 18.32 6.61 5.25
C PHE A 255 18.60 5.69 6.43
N GLY A 256 17.56 5.30 7.17
CA GLY A 256 17.70 4.35 8.26
C GLY A 256 18.25 2.99 7.80
N ARG A 257 17.72 2.43 6.71
CA ARG A 257 18.16 1.12 6.20
C ARG A 257 19.60 1.16 5.71
N LEU A 258 19.97 2.22 5.00
CA LEU A 258 21.33 2.40 4.52
C LEU A 258 22.32 2.55 5.68
N ASP A 259 21.95 3.28 6.71
CA ASP A 259 22.80 3.46 7.88
C ASP A 259 22.91 2.18 8.72
N ALA A 260 21.81 1.45 8.89
CA ALA A 260 21.80 0.11 9.49
C ALA A 260 22.71 -0.88 8.74
N ALA A 261 22.83 -0.71 7.42
CA ALA A 261 23.75 -1.46 6.57
C ALA A 261 25.19 -0.90 6.56
N GLY A 262 25.46 0.23 7.22
CA GLY A 262 26.76 0.90 7.25
C GLY A 262 27.12 1.63 5.95
N ARG A 263 26.12 1.94 5.10
CA ARG A 263 26.26 2.51 3.76
C ARG A 263 25.87 3.99 3.66
N LEU A 264 25.23 4.55 4.69
CA LEU A 264 24.86 5.98 4.70
C LEU A 264 26.09 6.89 4.60
N SER A 265 27.21 6.53 5.24
CA SER A 265 28.48 7.26 5.13
C SER A 265 28.93 7.43 3.68
N THR A 266 28.75 6.40 2.84
CA THR A 266 29.09 6.44 1.41
C THR A 266 28.26 7.47 0.65
N LEU A 267 26.98 7.66 1.00
CA LEU A 267 26.14 8.70 0.40
C LEU A 267 26.49 10.11 0.87
N LEU A 268 27.07 10.23 2.07
CA LEU A 268 27.50 11.50 2.66
C LEU A 268 28.92 11.89 2.22
N ALA A 269 29.65 10.99 1.57
CA ALA A 269 31.01 11.22 1.08
C ALA A 269 31.04 12.08 -0.19
N ALA A 270 32.08 12.89 -0.34
CA ALA A 270 32.33 13.65 -1.55
C ALA A 270 32.51 12.69 -2.75
N PRO A 271 31.98 12.99 -3.96
CA PRO A 271 32.25 12.19 -5.15
C PRO A 271 33.76 12.11 -5.46
N ASP A 272 34.21 10.95 -5.97
CA ASP A 272 35.65 10.71 -6.23
C ASP A 272 36.20 11.57 -7.38
N ASP A 273 35.31 12.09 -8.24
CA ASP A 273 35.61 12.94 -9.38
C ASP A 273 35.42 14.44 -9.10
N LEU A 274 35.18 14.83 -7.84
CA LEU A 274 35.09 16.23 -7.42
C LEU A 274 36.50 16.78 -7.16
N SER A 275 36.92 17.82 -7.88
CA SER A 275 38.26 18.40 -7.70
C SER A 275 38.41 19.08 -6.32
N ALA A 276 39.65 19.34 -5.91
CA ALA A 276 39.91 20.05 -4.65
C ALA A 276 39.31 21.48 -4.66
N GLU A 277 39.36 22.16 -5.81
CA GLU A 277 38.79 23.48 -6.02
C GLU A 277 37.25 23.43 -5.99
N GLU A 278 36.64 22.47 -6.69
CA GLU A 278 35.19 22.26 -6.65
C GLU A 278 34.71 21.94 -5.24
N ARG A 279 35.43 21.08 -4.51
CA ARG A 279 35.13 20.76 -3.11
C ARG A 279 35.20 22.01 -2.22
N ALA A 280 36.18 22.88 -2.43
CA ALA A 280 36.27 24.14 -1.69
C ALA A 280 35.06 25.05 -1.97
N LEU A 281 34.59 25.14 -3.22
CA LEU A 281 33.38 25.90 -3.58
C LEU A 281 32.12 25.34 -2.92
N VAL A 282 31.98 24.01 -2.91
CA VAL A 282 30.86 23.32 -2.27
C VAL A 282 30.81 23.61 -0.76
N LEU A 283 31.95 23.52 -0.08
CA LEU A 283 32.04 23.77 1.36
C LEU A 283 31.95 25.27 1.72
N ALA A 284 32.28 26.16 0.79
CA ALA A 284 32.19 27.60 1.01
C ALA A 284 30.78 28.15 0.77
N GLU A 285 30.12 27.75 -0.32
CA GLU A 285 28.90 28.42 -0.80
C GLU A 285 27.80 27.49 -1.31
N GLU A 286 28.14 26.45 -2.08
CA GLU A 286 27.12 25.76 -2.88
C GLU A 286 26.32 24.71 -2.11
N GLY A 287 26.95 23.98 -1.19
CA GLY A 287 26.37 22.80 -0.57
C GLY A 287 26.24 21.63 -1.55
N TRP A 288 25.63 20.52 -1.10
CA TRP A 288 25.49 19.30 -1.89
C TRP A 288 24.16 18.62 -1.61
N ILE A 289 23.73 17.73 -2.52
CA ILE A 289 22.55 16.87 -2.34
C ILE A 289 23.03 15.48 -1.96
N VAL A 290 22.49 14.90 -0.89
CA VAL A 290 22.86 13.56 -0.41
C VAL A 290 22.76 12.52 -1.54
N GLY A 291 23.85 11.76 -1.73
CA GLY A 291 23.94 10.67 -2.72
C GLY A 291 24.17 11.08 -4.18
N VAL A 292 24.21 12.37 -4.51
CA VAL A 292 24.61 12.82 -5.86
C VAL A 292 26.07 12.48 -6.11
N GLY A 293 26.34 11.75 -7.20
CA GLY A 293 27.66 11.19 -7.51
C GLY A 293 27.96 9.85 -6.82
N ARG A 294 26.99 9.26 -6.08
CA ARG A 294 27.19 8.05 -5.27
C ARG A 294 26.13 6.95 -5.49
N ALA A 295 25.57 6.86 -6.71
CA ALA A 295 24.61 5.81 -7.12
C ALA A 295 23.50 5.50 -6.09
N ILE A 296 22.87 6.54 -5.54
CA ILE A 296 21.89 6.43 -4.45
C ILE A 296 20.77 5.41 -4.71
N ALA A 297 20.32 5.27 -5.96
CA ALA A 297 19.30 4.30 -6.34
C ALA A 297 19.80 2.84 -6.22
N GLU A 298 21.06 2.58 -6.58
CA GLU A 298 21.68 1.25 -6.44
C GLU A 298 21.94 0.93 -4.97
N GLU A 299 22.39 1.91 -4.20
CA GLU A 299 22.56 1.81 -2.75
C GLU A 299 21.24 1.46 -2.06
N ALA A 300 20.16 2.20 -2.38
CA ALA A 300 18.82 1.99 -1.85
C ALA A 300 18.22 0.64 -2.23
N ALA A 301 18.47 0.16 -3.45
CA ALA A 301 18.00 -1.14 -3.94
C ALA A 301 18.75 -2.33 -3.30
N ALA A 302 20.04 -2.15 -3.02
CA ALA A 302 20.86 -3.20 -2.41
C ALA A 302 20.73 -3.25 -0.86
N ALA A 303 20.10 -2.26 -0.22
CA ALA A 303 19.72 -2.36 1.19
C ALA A 303 18.45 -3.22 1.35
N PRO A 304 18.46 -4.29 2.17
CA PRO A 304 17.31 -5.18 2.29
C PRO A 304 16.05 -4.43 2.74
N SER A 305 14.96 -4.57 2.00
CA SER A 305 13.65 -4.03 2.36
C SER A 305 12.95 -4.93 3.37
N PRO A 306 12.34 -4.40 4.44
CA PRO A 306 11.51 -5.19 5.35
C PRO A 306 10.18 -5.64 4.71
N ILE A 307 9.75 -5.03 3.60
CA ILE A 307 8.53 -5.43 2.90
C ILE A 307 8.86 -6.46 1.81
N ARG A 308 8.67 -7.73 2.14
CA ARG A 308 8.73 -8.82 1.16
C ARG A 308 7.56 -8.70 0.19
N LYS A 309 7.79 -8.20 -1.03
CA LYS A 309 6.81 -8.28 -2.12
C LYS A 309 6.57 -9.76 -2.45
N LEU A 310 5.39 -10.27 -2.11
CA LEU A 310 5.02 -11.66 -2.37
C LEU A 310 4.74 -11.84 -3.87
N ALA A 311 5.33 -12.87 -4.46
CA ALA A 311 4.96 -13.29 -5.81
C ALA A 311 3.70 -14.15 -5.72
N PHE A 312 2.63 -13.73 -6.41
CA PHE A 312 1.39 -14.50 -6.55
C PHE A 312 0.80 -14.28 -7.95
N LEU A 313 -0.03 -15.22 -8.42
CA LEU A 313 -0.80 -15.05 -9.66
C LEU A 313 -1.92 -14.04 -9.42
N GLY A 314 -1.79 -12.84 -9.98
CA GLY A 314 -2.79 -11.77 -9.84
C GLY A 314 -3.85 -11.73 -10.95
N ASP A 315 -3.66 -12.50 -12.03
CA ASP A 315 -4.62 -12.57 -13.15
C ASP A 315 -5.60 -13.74 -12.94
N SER A 316 -6.88 -13.42 -12.75
CA SER A 316 -7.95 -14.39 -12.55
C SER A 316 -8.08 -15.40 -13.69
N ASN A 317 -7.75 -15.05 -14.93
CA ASN A 317 -7.81 -16.00 -16.05
C ASN A 317 -6.65 -17.01 -15.97
N ALA A 318 -5.45 -16.54 -15.65
CA ALA A 318 -4.31 -17.41 -15.45
C ALA A 318 -4.51 -18.36 -14.25
N VAL A 319 -5.20 -17.91 -13.19
CA VAL A 319 -5.63 -18.79 -12.09
C VAL A 319 -6.57 -19.89 -12.59
N ARG A 320 -7.60 -19.55 -13.38
CA ARG A 320 -8.55 -20.54 -13.94
C ARG A 320 -7.87 -21.55 -14.87
N GLU A 321 -6.98 -21.08 -15.74
CA GLU A 321 -6.21 -21.96 -16.64
C GLU A 321 -5.33 -22.94 -15.85
N GLU A 322 -4.67 -22.45 -14.79
CA GLU A 322 -3.85 -23.31 -13.94
C GLU A 322 -4.70 -24.29 -13.11
N THR A 323 -5.84 -23.86 -12.57
CA THR A 323 -6.81 -24.75 -11.90
C THR A 323 -7.24 -25.87 -12.85
N ALA A 324 -7.66 -25.55 -14.07
CA ALA A 324 -8.08 -26.54 -15.07
C ALA A 324 -6.95 -27.51 -15.43
N ARG A 325 -5.71 -26.99 -15.56
CA ARG A 325 -4.52 -27.81 -15.78
C ARG A 325 -4.28 -28.79 -14.62
N VAL A 326 -4.31 -28.29 -13.38
CA VAL A 326 -4.11 -29.09 -12.17
C VAL A 326 -5.15 -30.20 -12.06
N ILE A 327 -6.44 -29.88 -12.21
CA ILE A 327 -7.51 -30.87 -12.18
C ILE A 327 -7.28 -31.95 -13.24
N ALA A 328 -6.99 -31.56 -14.49
CA ALA A 328 -6.77 -32.49 -15.59
C ALA A 328 -5.54 -33.40 -15.38
N THR A 329 -4.50 -32.93 -14.69
CA THR A 329 -3.28 -33.71 -14.45
C THR A 329 -3.30 -34.53 -13.17
N GLU A 330 -4.02 -34.08 -12.15
CA GLU A 330 -3.94 -34.65 -10.79
C GLU A 330 -5.20 -35.39 -10.36
N THR A 331 -6.29 -35.32 -11.14
CA THR A 331 -7.55 -36.03 -10.85
C THR A 331 -7.70 -37.25 -11.76
N ASP A 332 -7.81 -38.44 -11.18
CA ASP A 332 -8.13 -39.65 -11.94
C ASP A 332 -9.63 -39.72 -12.25
N LEU A 333 -9.98 -39.39 -13.50
CA LEU A 333 -11.35 -39.46 -14.01
C LEU A 333 -11.62 -40.73 -14.83
N SER A 334 -10.72 -41.71 -14.83
CA SER A 334 -10.82 -42.91 -15.68
C SER A 334 -12.05 -43.78 -15.39
N SER A 335 -12.51 -43.79 -14.14
CA SER A 335 -13.71 -44.50 -13.69
C SER A 335 -15.00 -43.66 -13.76
N VAL A 336 -14.91 -42.38 -14.16
CA VAL A 336 -16.04 -41.45 -14.15
C VAL A 336 -16.76 -41.49 -15.51
N PRO A 337 -18.06 -41.81 -15.55
CA PRO A 337 -18.86 -41.75 -16.77
C PRO A 337 -18.84 -40.35 -17.41
N GLU A 338 -18.90 -40.27 -18.74
CA GLU A 338 -18.86 -38.99 -19.47
C GLU A 338 -19.86 -37.97 -18.94
N GLU A 339 -21.12 -38.40 -18.77
CA GLU A 339 -22.23 -37.58 -18.25
C GLU A 339 -21.98 -37.00 -16.84
N ALA A 340 -21.08 -37.62 -16.06
CA ALA A 340 -20.71 -37.20 -14.72
C ALA A 340 -19.44 -36.34 -14.69
N ARG A 341 -18.66 -36.26 -15.77
CA ARG A 341 -17.33 -35.63 -15.74
C ARG A 341 -17.37 -34.17 -15.35
N ARG A 342 -18.36 -33.42 -15.85
CA ARG A 342 -18.52 -32.01 -15.48
C ARG A 342 -18.81 -31.86 -13.99
N LEU A 343 -19.76 -32.65 -13.47
CA LEU A 343 -20.08 -32.69 -12.05
C LEU A 343 -18.84 -33.00 -11.20
N VAL A 344 -18.07 -34.03 -11.56
CA VAL A 344 -16.88 -34.42 -10.78
C VAL A 344 -15.81 -33.33 -10.80
N THR A 345 -15.55 -32.72 -11.96
CA THR A 345 -14.60 -31.60 -12.11
C THR A 345 -15.00 -30.41 -11.23
N ASP A 346 -16.27 -29.99 -11.28
CA ASP A 346 -16.77 -28.86 -10.50
C ASP A 346 -16.72 -29.15 -8.98
N LEU A 347 -16.97 -30.41 -8.58
CA LEU A 347 -16.81 -30.84 -7.18
C LEU A 347 -15.35 -30.79 -6.72
N VAL A 348 -14.40 -31.27 -7.54
CA VAL A 348 -12.97 -31.20 -7.22
C VAL A 348 -12.51 -29.76 -7.11
N GLU A 349 -12.92 -28.89 -8.05
CA GLU A 349 -12.59 -27.46 -8.04
C GLU A 349 -13.11 -26.78 -6.76
N ALA A 350 -14.36 -27.04 -6.41
CA ALA A 350 -15.02 -26.40 -5.26
C ALA A 350 -14.38 -26.74 -3.90
N CYS A 351 -13.72 -27.89 -3.80
CA CYS A 351 -13.10 -28.34 -2.55
C CYS A 351 -11.57 -28.45 -2.59
N ALA A 352 -10.95 -28.25 -3.76
CA ALA A 352 -9.53 -28.39 -4.01
C ALA A 352 -8.94 -29.76 -3.57
N MET A 353 -9.72 -30.83 -3.66
CA MET A 353 -9.30 -32.19 -3.32
C MET A 353 -9.48 -33.12 -4.52
N THR A 354 -8.38 -33.43 -5.21
CA THR A 354 -8.37 -34.32 -6.40
C THR A 354 -8.64 -35.79 -6.05
N ASP A 355 -8.56 -36.13 -4.77
CA ASP A 355 -8.72 -37.49 -4.23
C ASP A 355 -10.16 -37.78 -3.72
N ILE A 356 -11.15 -36.94 -4.03
CA ILE A 356 -12.56 -37.21 -3.67
C ILE A 356 -13.23 -38.23 -4.59
N VAL A 357 -12.70 -38.45 -5.79
CA VAL A 357 -13.34 -39.27 -6.83
C VAL A 357 -13.67 -40.69 -6.36
N PRO A 358 -12.79 -41.42 -5.64
CA PRO A 358 -13.10 -42.76 -5.17
C PRO A 358 -14.22 -42.83 -4.12
N ASP A 359 -14.48 -41.72 -3.41
CA ASP A 359 -15.55 -41.64 -2.40
C ASP A 359 -16.89 -41.22 -3.02
N LEU A 360 -16.91 -40.79 -4.28
CA LEU A 360 -18.13 -40.28 -4.91
C LEU A 360 -19.09 -41.41 -5.26
N VAL A 361 -20.33 -41.28 -4.78
CA VAL A 361 -21.42 -42.21 -5.09
C VAL A 361 -22.51 -41.43 -5.80
N ILE A 362 -22.72 -41.78 -7.07
CA ILE A 362 -23.77 -41.25 -7.93
C ILE A 362 -24.75 -42.40 -8.17
N SER A 363 -25.98 -42.27 -7.70
CA SER A 363 -26.99 -43.30 -7.96
C SER A 363 -27.36 -43.31 -9.46
N PRO A 364 -27.91 -44.43 -9.97
CA PRO A 364 -28.52 -44.44 -11.29
C PRO A 364 -29.50 -43.28 -11.47
N GLU A 365 -29.53 -42.69 -12.67
CA GLU A 365 -30.42 -41.59 -13.08
C GLU A 365 -30.25 -40.25 -12.35
N ALA A 366 -29.36 -40.14 -11.35
CA ALA A 366 -29.24 -38.92 -10.53
C ALA A 366 -28.94 -37.65 -11.34
N ILE A 367 -28.04 -37.74 -12.32
CA ILE A 367 -27.67 -36.61 -13.18
C ILE A 367 -28.85 -36.20 -14.05
N VAL A 368 -29.50 -37.17 -14.69
CA VAL A 368 -30.63 -36.93 -15.60
C VAL A 368 -31.82 -36.36 -14.83
N ALA A 369 -32.18 -36.95 -13.68
CA ALA A 369 -33.26 -36.49 -12.83
C ALA A 369 -33.01 -35.08 -12.28
N GLY A 370 -31.77 -34.79 -11.87
CA GLY A 370 -31.36 -33.46 -11.40
C GLY A 370 -31.48 -32.39 -12.47
N ARG A 371 -30.90 -32.64 -13.66
CA ARG A 371 -30.98 -31.72 -14.80
C ARG A 371 -32.44 -31.43 -15.16
N GLN A 372 -33.26 -32.47 -15.34
CA GLN A 372 -34.68 -32.32 -15.69
C GLN A 372 -35.47 -31.55 -14.63
N ALA A 373 -35.23 -31.81 -13.34
CA ALA A 373 -35.88 -31.08 -12.26
C ALA A 373 -35.53 -29.59 -12.32
N LEU A 374 -34.24 -29.24 -12.42
CA LEU A 374 -33.78 -27.86 -12.48
C LEU A 374 -34.21 -27.13 -13.76
N GLU A 375 -34.29 -27.82 -14.90
CA GLU A 375 -34.79 -27.26 -16.17
C GLU A 375 -36.31 -27.02 -16.13
N SER A 376 -37.05 -27.86 -15.39
CA SER A 376 -38.50 -27.70 -15.20
C SER A 376 -38.88 -26.65 -14.14
N GLY A 377 -37.91 -26.00 -13.49
CA GLY A 377 -38.15 -24.97 -12.49
C GLY A 377 -38.39 -25.49 -11.07
N ALA A 378 -38.00 -26.73 -10.78
CA ALA A 378 -38.16 -27.33 -9.45
C ALA A 378 -37.46 -26.49 -8.35
N PRO A 379 -38.07 -26.36 -7.15
CA PRO A 379 -37.40 -25.67 -6.06
C PRO A 379 -36.17 -26.44 -5.58
N VAL A 380 -35.14 -25.69 -5.16
CA VAL A 380 -33.95 -26.21 -4.48
C VAL A 380 -34.12 -26.01 -2.98
N LEU A 381 -34.19 -27.09 -2.22
CA LEU A 381 -34.35 -27.07 -0.76
C LEU A 381 -32.99 -27.22 -0.09
N CYS A 382 -32.58 -26.24 0.69
CA CYS A 382 -31.24 -26.17 1.28
C CYS A 382 -31.28 -26.35 2.80
N ASP A 383 -30.38 -27.19 3.33
CA ASP A 383 -30.24 -27.41 4.78
C ASP A 383 -29.66 -26.21 5.54
N SER A 384 -28.92 -25.34 4.85
CA SER A 384 -28.25 -24.20 5.46
C SER A 384 -28.28 -22.97 4.57
N GLU A 385 -28.15 -21.80 5.21
CA GLU A 385 -28.00 -20.53 4.49
C GLU A 385 -26.72 -20.49 3.66
N MET A 386 -25.65 -21.20 4.08
CA MET A 386 -24.42 -21.30 3.29
C MET A 386 -24.66 -21.95 1.93
N VAL A 387 -25.44 -23.04 1.87
CA VAL A 387 -25.83 -23.65 0.60
C VAL A 387 -26.75 -22.71 -0.19
N ALA A 388 -27.76 -22.14 0.46
CA ALA A 388 -28.74 -21.30 -0.23
C ALA A 388 -28.17 -20.00 -0.82
N GLN A 389 -27.19 -19.39 -0.16
CA GLN A 389 -26.50 -18.18 -0.60
C GLN A 389 -25.33 -18.47 -1.54
N GLY A 390 -24.75 -19.68 -1.48
CA GLY A 390 -23.64 -20.08 -2.34
C GLY A 390 -24.07 -20.33 -3.79
N ILE A 391 -25.31 -20.75 -4.02
CA ILE A 391 -25.84 -21.02 -5.37
C ILE A 391 -25.93 -19.74 -6.19
N ASP A 392 -25.22 -19.69 -7.32
CA ASP A 392 -25.37 -18.66 -8.33
C ASP A 392 -26.77 -18.73 -8.97
N ARG A 393 -27.55 -17.68 -8.75
CA ARG A 393 -28.92 -17.59 -9.29
C ARG A 393 -28.93 -17.46 -10.81
N ALA A 394 -27.84 -16.99 -11.42
CA ALA A 394 -27.71 -16.91 -12.87
C ALA A 394 -27.52 -18.31 -13.51
N ALA A 395 -26.96 -19.28 -12.77
CA ALA A 395 -26.86 -20.67 -13.24
C ALA A 395 -28.25 -21.34 -13.33
N LEU A 396 -29.21 -20.93 -12.48
CA LEU A 396 -30.57 -21.47 -12.43
C LEU A 396 -31.51 -20.83 -13.46
N ARG A 397 -31.27 -21.10 -14.75
CA ARG A 397 -31.94 -20.46 -15.90
C ARG A 397 -33.48 -20.56 -15.93
N ALA A 398 -34.05 -21.60 -15.31
CA ALA A 398 -35.51 -21.78 -15.22
C ALA A 398 -36.19 -20.99 -14.08
N GLY A 399 -35.44 -20.16 -13.33
CA GLY A 399 -35.99 -19.37 -12.23
C GLY A 399 -36.31 -20.20 -10.98
N ASN A 400 -35.58 -21.31 -10.78
CA ASN A 400 -35.73 -22.21 -9.64
C ASN A 400 -35.68 -21.43 -8.31
N LYS A 401 -36.65 -21.67 -7.42
CA LYS A 401 -36.65 -21.07 -6.08
C LYS A 401 -35.66 -21.81 -5.20
N VAL A 402 -34.68 -21.12 -4.64
CA VAL A 402 -33.80 -21.69 -3.59
C VAL A 402 -34.37 -21.32 -2.23
N ILE A 403 -34.63 -22.31 -1.39
CA ILE A 403 -35.38 -22.17 -0.15
C ILE A 403 -34.58 -22.79 0.99
N CYS A 404 -34.24 -21.98 1.99
CA CYS A 404 -33.78 -22.45 3.30
C CYS A 404 -34.83 -22.07 4.34
N ARG A 405 -35.22 -23.01 5.21
CA ARG A 405 -36.19 -22.78 6.29
C ARG A 405 -35.53 -22.72 7.66
N LEU A 406 -34.20 -22.72 7.71
CA LEU A 406 -33.42 -22.65 8.95
C LEU A 406 -33.85 -21.44 9.80
N GLY A 407 -34.00 -20.26 9.18
CA GLY A 407 -34.46 -19.03 9.86
C GLY A 407 -35.93 -19.02 10.27
N HIS A 408 -36.76 -19.98 9.85
CA HIS A 408 -38.19 -19.97 10.14
C HIS A 408 -38.45 -20.15 11.65
N PRO A 409 -39.37 -19.38 12.27
CA PRO A 409 -39.64 -19.49 13.72
C PRO A 409 -40.07 -20.89 14.15
N GLN A 410 -40.88 -21.57 13.33
CA GLN A 410 -41.36 -22.92 13.63
C GLN A 410 -40.23 -23.96 13.65
N ALA A 411 -39.15 -23.77 12.87
CA ALA A 411 -38.00 -24.67 12.90
C ALA A 411 -37.29 -24.59 14.26
N GLY A 412 -37.18 -23.39 14.86
CA GLY A 412 -36.63 -23.21 16.20
C GLY A 412 -37.49 -23.89 17.27
N THR A 413 -38.79 -23.65 17.26
CA THR A 413 -39.73 -24.28 18.21
C THR A 413 -39.79 -25.81 18.07
N ALA A 414 -39.71 -26.33 16.84
CA ALA A 414 -39.69 -27.77 16.59
C ALA A 414 -38.37 -28.41 17.07
N ALA A 415 -37.23 -27.77 16.84
CA ALA A 415 -35.92 -28.23 17.31
C ALA A 415 -35.89 -28.39 18.84
N GLU A 416 -36.37 -27.38 19.58
CA GLU A 416 -36.45 -27.44 21.04
C GLU A 416 -37.39 -28.56 21.52
N ARG A 417 -38.54 -28.74 20.87
CA ARG A 417 -39.53 -29.76 21.27
C ARG A 417 -39.04 -31.18 21.00
N GLN A 418 -38.38 -31.38 19.86
CA GLN A 418 -37.94 -32.70 19.39
C GLN A 418 -36.51 -33.04 19.83
N GLN A 419 -35.78 -32.09 20.41
CA GLN A 419 -34.38 -32.24 20.83
C GLN A 419 -33.44 -32.63 19.67
N ILE A 420 -33.69 -32.04 18.50
CA ILE A 420 -32.86 -32.19 17.30
C ILE A 420 -32.29 -30.83 16.90
N SER A 421 -31.35 -30.83 15.96
CA SER A 421 -30.81 -29.59 15.42
C SER A 421 -31.89 -28.77 14.71
N ARG A 422 -31.71 -27.45 14.66
CA ARG A 422 -32.60 -26.57 13.91
C ARG A 422 -32.60 -26.88 12.41
N ALA A 423 -31.46 -27.33 11.88
CA ALA A 423 -31.34 -27.72 10.48
C ALA A 423 -32.11 -29.01 10.18
N ALA A 424 -32.17 -29.96 11.12
CA ALA A 424 -33.02 -31.15 10.99
C ALA A 424 -34.51 -30.79 11.15
N ALA A 425 -34.86 -29.99 12.15
CA ALA A 425 -36.25 -29.59 12.41
C ALA A 425 -36.91 -28.80 11.27
N GLN A 426 -36.12 -28.12 10.42
CA GLN A 426 -36.67 -27.41 9.27
C GLN A 426 -37.25 -28.34 8.20
N VAL A 427 -36.80 -29.61 8.16
CA VAL A 427 -37.24 -30.60 7.17
C VAL A 427 -38.74 -30.87 7.31
N ASP A 428 -39.27 -30.80 8.52
CA ASP A 428 -40.71 -30.90 8.80
C ASP A 428 -41.54 -29.80 8.12
N LEU A 429 -40.89 -28.72 7.66
CA LEU A 429 -41.52 -27.60 6.95
C LEU A 429 -41.40 -27.73 5.42
N TRP A 430 -40.88 -28.85 4.92
CA TRP A 430 -40.65 -29.07 3.49
C TRP A 430 -41.73 -29.89 2.79
N ASP A 431 -42.66 -30.53 3.51
CA ASP A 431 -43.65 -31.46 2.92
C ASP A 431 -44.34 -30.94 1.66
N ASP A 432 -44.86 -29.71 1.68
CA ASP A 432 -45.56 -29.09 0.55
C ASP A 432 -44.62 -28.70 -0.62
N LEU A 433 -43.32 -28.65 -0.36
CA LEU A 433 -42.27 -28.25 -1.31
C LEU A 433 -41.49 -29.45 -1.85
N LEU A 434 -41.51 -30.60 -1.18
CA LEU A 434 -40.77 -31.80 -1.54
C LEU A 434 -41.13 -32.40 -2.90
N PRO A 435 -42.40 -32.45 -3.37
CA PRO A 435 -42.73 -33.11 -4.63
C PRO A 435 -41.91 -32.57 -5.81
N GLY A 436 -41.00 -33.40 -6.33
CA GLY A 436 -40.14 -33.04 -7.48
C GLY A 436 -39.01 -32.04 -7.18
N ALA A 437 -38.79 -31.65 -5.92
CA ALA A 437 -37.71 -30.74 -5.54
C ALA A 437 -36.31 -31.35 -5.73
N VAL A 438 -35.29 -30.50 -5.82
CA VAL A 438 -33.90 -30.90 -5.62
C VAL A 438 -33.49 -30.54 -4.19
N VAL A 439 -33.15 -31.52 -3.38
CA VAL A 439 -32.72 -31.31 -2.00
C VAL A 439 -31.19 -31.23 -1.96
N ALA A 440 -30.64 -30.14 -1.41
CA ALA A 440 -29.21 -29.88 -1.31
C ALA A 440 -28.78 -29.75 0.15
N LEU A 441 -28.03 -30.74 0.64
CA LEU A 441 -27.59 -30.85 2.03
C LEU A 441 -26.06 -30.74 2.08
N GLY A 442 -25.53 -29.70 2.72
CA GLY A 442 -24.08 -29.46 2.77
C GLY A 442 -23.48 -29.33 4.17
N SER A 443 -24.30 -29.32 5.22
CA SER A 443 -23.87 -28.93 6.57
C SER A 443 -24.13 -30.00 7.61
N ASP A 444 -25.39 -30.33 7.89
CA ASP A 444 -25.77 -31.07 9.08
C ASP A 444 -26.20 -32.51 8.74
N PRO A 445 -25.47 -33.55 9.20
CA PRO A 445 -25.87 -34.94 9.02
C PRO A 445 -27.24 -35.28 9.57
N ALA A 446 -27.68 -34.61 10.66
CA ALA A 446 -28.99 -34.85 11.25
C ALA A 446 -30.13 -34.44 10.30
N THR A 447 -29.89 -33.48 9.40
CA THR A 447 -30.87 -33.11 8.37
C THR A 447 -31.09 -34.24 7.38
N LEU A 448 -30.04 -34.96 6.98
CA LEU A 448 -30.18 -36.12 6.11
C LEU A 448 -30.96 -37.24 6.80
N PHE A 449 -30.59 -37.59 8.04
CA PHE A 449 -31.36 -38.57 8.81
C PHE A 449 -32.84 -38.18 8.93
N ARG A 450 -33.12 -36.93 9.29
CA ARG A 450 -34.50 -36.45 9.43
C ARG A 450 -35.26 -36.50 8.11
N LEU A 451 -34.63 -36.17 6.98
CA LEU A 451 -35.23 -36.33 5.66
C LEU A 451 -35.60 -37.78 5.37
N LEU A 452 -34.71 -38.73 5.67
CA LEU A 452 -34.96 -40.15 5.46
C LEU A 452 -36.11 -40.66 6.35
N GLU A 453 -36.16 -40.24 7.63
CA GLU A 453 -37.30 -40.53 8.52
C GLU A 453 -38.62 -40.01 7.95
N ARG A 454 -38.65 -38.75 7.49
CA ARG A 454 -39.86 -38.15 6.90
C ARG A 454 -40.32 -38.92 5.66
N LEU A 455 -39.40 -39.40 4.84
CA LEU A 455 -39.72 -40.22 3.67
C LEU A 455 -40.29 -41.59 4.07
N ASP A 456 -39.74 -42.21 5.11
CA ASP A 456 -40.27 -43.47 5.67
C ASP A 456 -41.66 -43.26 6.31
N GLU A 457 -41.93 -42.08 6.87
CA GLU A 457 -43.24 -41.64 7.37
C GLU A 457 -44.25 -41.31 6.25
N GLY A 458 -43.84 -41.37 4.98
CA GLY A 458 -44.71 -41.15 3.83
C GLY A 458 -44.74 -39.72 3.28
N ALA A 459 -43.76 -38.88 3.61
CA ALA A 459 -43.61 -37.57 2.99
C ALA A 459 -43.44 -37.67 1.46
N PRO A 460 -43.83 -36.64 0.69
CA PRO A 460 -43.65 -36.64 -0.74
C PRO A 460 -42.18 -36.75 -1.15
N ARG A 461 -41.93 -37.34 -2.33
CA ARG A 461 -40.56 -37.63 -2.80
C ARG A 461 -39.97 -36.45 -3.59
N PRO A 462 -38.74 -36.01 -3.29
CA PRO A 462 -37.97 -35.13 -4.15
C PRO A 462 -37.51 -35.85 -5.42
N ALA A 463 -37.14 -35.08 -6.44
CA ALA A 463 -36.57 -35.59 -7.68
C ALA A 463 -35.11 -36.05 -7.52
N LEU A 464 -34.35 -35.38 -6.62
CA LEU A 464 -32.94 -35.66 -6.37
C LEU A 464 -32.53 -35.24 -4.95
N ILE A 465 -31.65 -36.02 -4.33
CA ILE A 465 -30.97 -35.66 -3.07
C ILE A 465 -29.45 -35.49 -3.33
N LEU A 466 -28.96 -34.27 -3.17
CA LEU A 466 -27.54 -33.95 -3.12
C LEU A 466 -27.08 -33.94 -1.66
N ALA A 467 -26.53 -35.06 -1.20
CA ALA A 467 -26.18 -35.29 0.20
C ALA A 467 -24.68 -35.16 0.43
N PHE A 468 -24.22 -33.96 0.79
CA PHE A 468 -22.84 -33.67 1.16
C PHE A 468 -22.69 -33.16 2.61
N PRO A 469 -23.40 -33.68 3.64
CA PRO A 469 -23.13 -33.25 5.00
C PRO A 469 -21.67 -33.56 5.39
N VAL A 470 -21.02 -32.62 6.08
CA VAL A 470 -19.64 -32.72 6.55
C VAL A 470 -19.60 -32.70 8.07
N ALA A 471 -19.04 -33.75 8.66
CA ALA A 471 -18.84 -33.81 10.11
C ALA A 471 -17.82 -34.89 10.48
N LEU A 472 -17.19 -34.71 11.64
CA LEU A 472 -16.32 -35.75 12.22
C LEU A 472 -17.11 -36.94 12.76
N ALA A 473 -18.41 -36.75 13.07
CA ALA A 473 -19.32 -37.77 13.55
C ALA A 473 -20.69 -37.64 12.86
N GLY A 474 -21.33 -38.77 12.54
CA GLY A 474 -22.67 -38.82 11.98
C GLY A 474 -22.75 -38.63 10.46
N ALA A 475 -21.80 -37.93 9.83
CA ALA A 475 -21.81 -37.71 8.37
C ALA A 475 -21.62 -39.02 7.58
N ALA A 476 -20.67 -39.87 7.99
CA ALA A 476 -20.38 -41.11 7.29
C ALA A 476 -21.57 -42.07 7.38
N GLU A 477 -22.16 -42.16 8.57
CA GLU A 477 -23.31 -42.99 8.88
C GLU A 477 -24.56 -42.52 8.13
N ALA A 478 -24.84 -41.20 8.11
CA ALA A 478 -26.00 -40.64 7.42
C ALA A 478 -25.94 -40.88 5.90
N LYS A 479 -24.76 -40.70 5.29
CA LYS A 479 -24.56 -40.92 3.86
C LYS A 479 -24.57 -42.40 3.51
N ALA A 480 -24.02 -43.27 4.37
CA ALA A 480 -24.10 -44.72 4.20
C ALA A 480 -25.55 -45.21 4.24
N GLU A 481 -26.37 -44.70 5.16
CA GLU A 481 -27.80 -45.01 5.24
C GLU A 481 -28.56 -44.62 3.96
N LEU A 482 -28.26 -43.45 3.39
CA LEU A 482 -28.81 -43.03 2.09
C LEU A 482 -28.38 -43.98 0.95
N VAL A 483 -27.11 -44.39 0.93
CA VAL A 483 -26.57 -45.29 -0.10
C VAL A 483 -27.19 -46.69 -0.01
N GLU A 484 -27.35 -47.21 1.21
CA GLU A 484 -27.93 -48.53 1.45
C GLU A 484 -29.44 -48.55 1.16
N ASN A 485 -30.15 -47.50 1.54
CA ASN A 485 -31.58 -47.38 1.31
C ASN A 485 -31.95 -45.95 0.84
N PRO A 486 -32.00 -45.70 -0.47
CA PRO A 486 -32.32 -44.38 -1.00
C PRO A 486 -33.82 -44.07 -1.06
N ARG A 487 -34.69 -44.98 -0.56
CA ARG A 487 -36.16 -44.89 -0.65
C ARG A 487 -36.67 -44.70 -2.10
N GLY A 488 -35.88 -45.17 -3.07
CA GLY A 488 -36.16 -45.06 -4.51
C GLY A 488 -35.96 -43.66 -5.07
N ILE A 489 -35.20 -42.79 -4.40
CA ILE A 489 -34.92 -41.43 -4.83
C ILE A 489 -33.48 -41.36 -5.37
N PRO A 490 -33.24 -40.78 -6.55
CA PRO A 490 -31.89 -40.56 -7.03
C PRO A 490 -31.08 -39.67 -6.08
N PHE A 491 -29.77 -39.93 -5.95
CA PHE A 491 -28.90 -39.16 -5.07
C PHE A 491 -27.46 -39.05 -5.58
N ILE A 492 -26.76 -38.02 -5.09
CA ILE A 492 -25.32 -37.87 -5.21
C ILE A 492 -24.75 -37.58 -3.83
N THR A 493 -23.70 -38.29 -3.44
CA THR A 493 -23.06 -38.15 -2.12
C THR A 493 -21.57 -38.50 -2.17
N LEU A 494 -20.87 -38.25 -1.07
CA LEU A 494 -19.52 -38.76 -0.81
C LEU A 494 -19.55 -39.78 0.33
N ALA A 495 -18.79 -40.87 0.24
CA ALA A 495 -18.54 -41.74 1.37
C ALA A 495 -17.76 -41.02 2.50
N GLY A 496 -17.77 -41.58 3.70
CA GLY A 496 -16.95 -41.09 4.82
C GLY A 496 -17.35 -39.70 5.34
N ARG A 497 -16.37 -38.92 5.81
CA ARG A 497 -16.62 -37.66 6.55
C ARG A 497 -16.64 -36.39 5.69
N ARG A 498 -16.07 -36.46 4.48
CA ARG A 498 -15.91 -35.32 3.58
C ARG A 498 -17.26 -34.88 3.02
N GLY A 499 -17.39 -33.59 2.72
CA GLY A 499 -18.64 -32.96 2.34
C GLY A 499 -18.48 -31.45 2.37
N GLY A 500 -19.59 -30.74 2.49
CA GLY A 500 -19.63 -29.31 2.71
C GLY A 500 -20.61 -28.60 1.80
N ALA A 501 -20.98 -27.39 2.20
CA ALA A 501 -21.77 -26.49 1.37
C ALA A 501 -21.17 -26.26 -0.03
N PRO A 502 -19.84 -26.09 -0.21
CA PRO A 502 -19.26 -25.90 -1.55
C PRO A 502 -19.58 -27.05 -2.51
N LEU A 503 -19.59 -28.30 -2.04
CA LEU A 503 -19.90 -29.46 -2.88
C LEU A 503 -21.38 -29.53 -3.24
N ALA A 504 -22.28 -29.23 -2.29
CA ALA A 504 -23.71 -29.16 -2.57
C ALA A 504 -24.04 -28.05 -3.59
N VAL A 505 -23.38 -26.89 -3.48
CA VAL A 505 -23.51 -25.77 -4.41
C VAL A 505 -22.98 -26.15 -5.80
N ALA A 506 -21.75 -26.66 -5.89
CA ALA A 506 -21.14 -27.06 -7.15
C ALA A 506 -21.95 -28.15 -7.86
N ALA A 507 -22.51 -29.10 -7.11
CA ALA A 507 -23.40 -30.11 -7.69
C ALA A 507 -24.68 -29.50 -8.30
N ILE A 508 -25.30 -28.52 -7.64
CA ILE A 508 -26.46 -27.81 -8.20
C ILE A 508 -26.08 -27.09 -9.49
N GLU A 509 -24.98 -26.34 -9.48
CA GLU A 509 -24.56 -25.53 -10.63
C GLU A 509 -24.12 -26.38 -11.83
N ALA A 510 -23.41 -27.48 -11.57
CA ALA A 510 -23.03 -28.45 -12.60
C ALA A 510 -24.25 -29.09 -13.27
N LEU A 511 -25.31 -29.37 -12.49
CA LEU A 511 -26.56 -29.92 -13.02
C LEU A 511 -27.45 -28.85 -13.69
N ALA A 512 -27.34 -27.58 -13.29
CA ALA A 512 -28.10 -26.49 -13.88
C ALA A 512 -27.54 -26.00 -15.23
N THR A 513 -26.26 -26.28 -15.49
CA THR A 513 -25.55 -25.82 -16.69
C THR A 513 -25.69 -26.86 -17.82
N SER A 514 -26.23 -26.45 -18.96
CA SER A 514 -26.21 -27.25 -20.19
C SER A 514 -24.78 -27.35 -20.71
N GLU A 515 -24.35 -28.52 -21.16
CA GLU A 515 -23.12 -28.65 -21.94
C GLU A 515 -23.29 -27.83 -23.23
N ASP A 516 -22.49 -26.77 -23.39
CA ASP A 516 -22.29 -26.10 -24.69
C ASP A 516 -21.23 -26.86 -25.50
#